data_AF-H2B216-F1
#
_entry.id   AF-H2B216-F1
#
_cell.length_a   1.000
_cell.length_b   1.000
_cell.length_c   1.000
_cell.angle_alpha   90.00
_cell.angle_beta   90.00
_cell.angle_gamma   90.00
#
_symmetry.space_group_name_H-M   'P 1'
#
loop_
_entity.id
_entity.type
_entity.pdbx_description
1 polymer ?
#
loop_
_entity_poly.entity_id
_entity_poly.type
_entity_poly.pdbx_seq_one_letter_code
_entity_poly.pdbx_strand_id
1 'polypeptide(L)'
;MRVRKRTSKRTSTRMREGIKKKATAQRRKERKHAKTDPTWKSRHKKDPGIPSSFPYKAKILEEIEAKKQKDLEMKELAKQQRLQARQEALKAGDDIMEEDEFADDGQDGLAALVASAQQAAAEYEGVPNQAVDTQIDENDIVDYDINFYDEESTDSELEKSRKAYDKIFKTVVDASDVVLYVLDARDPEGTRSRKVEEAVLQSQGKRLILILNKVDLVPPYVLEQWLNVLKSSFPTIPLRASPGATTGTSFNKKLTQSVTASALLEALKTYSNNSNLKRSIVVGVIGYPNVGKSSVINAIVSRRGGQSKVCPVGNQAGVTTSLREVKIDNKLKILDSPGICFPTENKKKTKTEQEAELALLNALPPKYIVDPYPSVLMLIKRLSKSDEMTDSFKKFYELPPIPSNDADTFTKHFLIHVARKRGRLGKGGVPNLASAGISVLNDWRDGKFLGWVLPNASKYATNEISGTPIEKGNAAASPKTVEETTIVSSWSKEFDLDSLFGTLDSAIHSAAENDVQMN
;
A
#
# COMPACT_ATOMS: atom_id res chain seq x y z
N MET A 1 73.94 -6.86 -9.52
CA MET A 1 72.48 -6.57 -9.38
C MET A 1 72.26 -5.06 -9.36
N ARG A 2 71.45 -4.52 -10.29
CA ARG A 2 71.16 -3.07 -10.33
C ARG A 2 70.16 -2.73 -9.22
N VAL A 3 70.64 -2.14 -8.13
CA VAL A 3 69.79 -1.77 -6.98
C VAL A 3 68.89 -0.61 -7.38
N ARG A 4 67.58 -0.83 -7.33
CA ARG A 4 66.57 0.20 -7.63
C ARG A 4 66.49 1.22 -6.49
N LYS A 5 66.14 2.46 -6.84
CA LYS A 5 65.96 3.55 -5.87
C LYS A 5 64.87 3.17 -4.87
N ARG A 6 65.22 3.12 -3.58
CA ARG A 6 64.28 2.84 -2.48
C ARG A 6 63.29 3.99 -2.33
N THR A 7 62.01 3.66 -2.16
CA THR A 7 60.97 4.65 -1.87
C THR A 7 61.20 5.25 -0.47
N SER A 8 60.99 6.56 -0.35
CA SER A 8 61.14 7.26 0.92
C SER A 8 59.99 6.90 1.86
N LYS A 9 60.32 6.58 3.12
CA LYS A 9 59.33 6.39 4.20
C LYS A 9 58.83 7.72 4.79
N ARG A 10 59.40 8.86 4.40
CA ARG A 10 58.96 10.18 4.88
C ARG A 10 57.64 10.55 4.22
N THR A 11 56.60 10.76 5.01
CA THR A 11 55.29 11.23 4.54
C THR A 11 55.21 12.74 4.54
N SER A 12 54.69 13.32 3.46
CA SER A 12 54.43 14.76 3.37
C SER A 12 53.27 15.15 4.31
N THR A 13 53.30 16.38 4.80
CA THR A 13 52.22 16.95 5.64
C THR A 13 50.87 16.90 4.92
N ARG A 14 50.85 17.22 3.62
CA ARG A 14 49.67 17.09 2.76
C ARG A 14 49.09 15.67 2.72
N MET A 15 49.94 14.64 2.65
CA MET A 15 49.50 13.24 2.67
C MET A 15 48.92 12.85 4.04
N ARG A 16 49.56 13.27 5.16
CA ARG A 16 49.04 12.98 6.50
C ARG A 16 47.69 13.63 6.76
N GLU A 17 47.53 14.90 6.39
CA GLU A 17 46.25 15.61 6.51
C GLU A 17 45.18 15.03 5.58
N GLY A 18 45.56 14.59 4.38
CA GLY A 18 44.67 13.84 3.48
C GLY A 18 44.18 12.52 4.08
N ILE A 19 45.07 11.74 4.71
CA ILE A 19 44.72 10.48 5.37
C ILE A 19 43.77 10.72 6.55
N LYS A 20 44.05 11.73 7.40
CA LYS A 20 43.15 12.10 8.50
C LYS A 20 41.75 12.44 8.00
N LYS A 21 41.64 13.31 6.99
CA LYS A 21 40.35 13.69 6.38
C LYS A 21 39.63 12.49 5.74
N LYS A 22 40.38 11.57 5.12
CA LYS A 22 39.80 10.35 4.53
C LYS A 22 39.29 9.39 5.60
N ALA A 23 40.04 9.21 6.69
CA ALA A 23 39.64 8.37 7.82
C ALA A 23 38.41 8.92 8.56
N THR A 24 38.35 10.24 8.80
CA THR A 24 37.18 10.87 9.42
C THR A 24 35.94 10.79 8.53
N ALA A 25 36.10 11.01 7.22
CA ALA A 25 35.02 10.84 6.25
C ALA A 25 34.53 9.39 6.19
N GLN A 26 35.45 8.41 6.23
CA GLN A 26 35.11 6.98 6.26
C GLN A 26 34.35 6.61 7.54
N ARG A 27 34.83 7.01 8.73
CA ARG A 27 34.11 6.78 10.00
C ARG A 27 32.72 7.42 10.00
N ARG A 28 32.58 8.62 9.42
CA ARG A 28 31.27 9.28 9.28
C ARG A 28 30.35 8.48 8.34
N LYS A 29 30.90 7.92 7.26
CA LYS A 29 30.16 7.08 6.32
C LYS A 29 29.74 5.74 6.97
N GLU A 30 30.65 5.09 7.70
CA GLU A 30 30.39 3.88 8.48
C GLU A 30 29.32 4.12 9.56
N ARG A 31 29.37 5.25 10.29
CA ARG A 31 28.32 5.59 11.26
C ARG A 31 26.94 5.81 10.61
N LYS A 32 26.91 6.29 9.36
CA LYS A 32 25.66 6.40 8.58
C LYS A 32 25.18 5.03 8.12
N HIS A 33 26.09 4.18 7.61
CA HIS A 33 25.76 2.82 7.20
C HIS A 33 25.31 1.94 8.37
N ALA A 34 25.95 2.05 9.53
CA ALA A 34 25.58 1.31 10.74
C ALA A 34 24.18 1.66 11.26
N LYS A 35 23.65 2.86 10.95
CA LYS A 35 22.25 3.21 11.23
C LYS A 35 21.26 2.58 10.26
N THR A 36 21.73 2.22 9.06
CA THR A 36 20.92 1.65 7.97
C THR A 36 21.18 0.16 7.75
N ASP A 37 22.15 -0.44 8.43
CA ASP A 37 22.50 -1.85 8.30
C ASP A 37 21.43 -2.71 9.02
N PRO A 38 20.68 -3.55 8.29
CA PRO A 38 19.60 -4.37 8.85
C PRO A 38 20.11 -5.63 9.56
N THR A 39 21.43 -5.84 9.63
CA THR A 39 22.05 -7.09 10.10
C THR A 39 22.29 -7.17 11.61
N TRP A 40 21.81 -6.22 12.42
CA TRP A 40 21.96 -6.34 13.88
C TRP A 40 20.81 -5.69 14.66
N LYS A 41 19.75 -6.46 14.96
CA LYS A 41 18.88 -6.26 16.13
C LYS A 41 18.19 -7.56 16.58
N SER A 42 18.93 -8.63 16.88
CA SER A 42 18.47 -9.48 17.99
C SER A 42 18.95 -8.79 19.26
N ARG A 43 18.04 -8.25 20.07
CA ARG A 43 18.36 -7.70 21.41
C ARG A 43 19.03 -8.76 22.29
N HIS A 44 18.84 -10.03 21.96
CA HIS A 44 19.50 -11.16 22.58
C HIS A 44 20.80 -11.48 21.83
N LYS A 45 21.92 -11.40 22.56
CA LYS A 45 23.19 -11.96 22.12
C LYS A 45 23.00 -13.47 22.01
N LYS A 46 23.21 -14.06 20.84
CA LYS A 46 23.24 -15.53 20.71
C LYS A 46 24.37 -16.04 21.58
N ASP A 47 24.02 -16.70 22.68
CA ASP A 47 25.00 -17.38 23.51
C ASP A 47 25.56 -18.56 22.68
N PRO A 48 26.89 -18.62 22.45
CA PRO A 48 27.50 -19.77 21.78
C PRO A 48 27.28 -21.11 22.51
N GLY A 49 26.76 -21.09 23.74
CA GLY A 49 26.39 -22.28 24.49
C GLY A 49 27.60 -23.09 24.94
N ILE A 50 27.35 -24.31 25.42
CA ILE A 50 28.42 -25.20 25.90
C ILE A 50 29.09 -25.88 24.70
N PRO A 51 30.38 -25.65 24.45
CA PRO A 51 31.11 -26.26 23.35
C PRO A 51 31.06 -27.80 23.41
N SER A 52 31.01 -28.45 22.25
CA SER A 52 30.90 -29.92 22.16
C SER A 52 32.12 -30.67 22.72
N SER A 53 33.28 -30.04 22.76
CA SER A 53 34.53 -30.61 23.27
C SER A 53 34.65 -30.60 24.79
N PHE A 54 33.67 -30.06 25.52
CA PHE A 54 33.77 -29.93 26.97
C PHE A 54 33.56 -31.29 27.68
N PRO A 55 34.55 -31.81 28.43
CA PRO A 55 34.52 -33.17 28.98
C PRO A 55 33.37 -33.46 29.96
N TYR A 56 32.89 -32.44 30.68
CA TYR A 56 31.82 -32.57 31.68
C TYR A 56 30.49 -31.99 31.20
N LYS A 57 30.27 -31.89 29.88
CA LYS A 57 29.04 -31.34 29.30
C LYS A 57 27.77 -32.02 29.82
N ALA A 58 27.80 -33.34 30.02
CA ALA A 58 26.66 -34.10 30.53
C ALA A 58 26.26 -33.67 31.95
N LYS A 59 27.23 -33.48 32.86
CA LYS A 59 26.98 -33.03 34.23
C LYS A 59 26.36 -31.63 34.28
N ILE A 60 26.84 -30.73 33.43
CA ILE A 60 26.28 -29.37 33.35
C ILE A 60 24.84 -29.39 32.84
N LEU A 61 24.50 -30.29 31.91
CA LEU A 61 23.13 -30.43 31.42
C LEU A 61 22.20 -30.97 32.52
N GLU A 62 22.64 -31.97 33.30
CA GLU A 62 21.90 -32.50 34.45
C GLU A 62 21.65 -31.44 35.53
N GLU A 63 22.66 -30.60 35.84
CA GLU A 63 22.50 -29.49 36.80
C GLU A 63 21.49 -28.44 36.31
N ILE A 64 21.47 -28.14 35.01
CA ILE A 64 20.52 -27.21 34.40
C ILE A 64 19.09 -27.77 34.46
N GLU A 65 18.90 -29.06 34.19
CA GLU A 65 17.58 -29.72 34.27
C GLU A 65 17.05 -29.78 35.70
N ALA A 66 17.90 -30.15 36.66
CA ALA A 66 17.54 -30.16 38.09
C ALA A 66 17.16 -28.77 38.60
N LYS A 67 17.84 -27.72 38.13
CA LYS A 67 17.51 -26.33 38.47
C LYS A 67 16.16 -25.91 37.88
N LYS A 68 15.89 -26.26 36.61
CA LYS A 68 14.59 -25.98 35.98
C LYS A 68 13.42 -26.65 36.69
N GLN A 69 13.59 -27.90 37.16
CA GLN A 69 12.55 -28.62 37.91
C GLN A 69 12.22 -27.90 39.23
N LYS A 70 13.24 -27.49 39.98
CA LYS A 70 13.06 -26.73 41.22
C LYS A 70 12.36 -25.38 40.99
N ASP A 71 12.75 -24.66 39.95
CA ASP A 71 12.15 -23.37 39.62
C ASP A 71 10.66 -23.52 39.22
N LEU A 72 10.31 -24.61 38.52
CA LEU A 72 8.92 -24.97 38.19
C LEU A 72 8.10 -25.30 39.45
N GLU A 73 8.62 -26.16 40.33
CA GLU A 73 7.96 -26.53 41.59
C GLU A 73 7.71 -25.29 42.47
N MET A 74 8.69 -24.37 42.55
CA MET A 74 8.55 -23.11 43.27
C MET A 74 7.47 -22.21 42.66
N LYS A 75 7.37 -22.14 41.33
CA LYS A 75 6.34 -21.37 40.62
C LYS A 75 4.93 -21.94 40.86
N GLU A 76 4.80 -23.26 40.89
CA GLU A 76 3.53 -23.94 41.20
C GLU A 76 3.08 -23.69 42.64
N LEU A 77 3.98 -23.80 43.61
CA LEU A 77 3.69 -23.49 45.01
C LEU A 77 3.25 -22.03 45.20
N ALA A 78 3.92 -21.08 44.54
CA ALA A 78 3.53 -19.66 44.59
C ALA A 78 2.13 -19.43 43.99
N LYS A 79 1.78 -20.15 42.90
CA LYS A 79 0.44 -20.08 42.30
C LYS A 79 -0.63 -20.64 43.25
N GLN A 80 -0.33 -21.75 43.93
CA GLN A 80 -1.24 -22.34 44.93
C GLN A 80 -1.46 -21.41 46.13
N GLN A 81 -0.40 -20.77 46.65
CA GLN A 81 -0.52 -19.79 47.72
C GLN A 81 -1.35 -18.58 47.32
N ARG A 82 -1.18 -18.07 46.09
CA ARG A 82 -1.97 -16.94 45.56
C ARG A 82 -3.45 -17.30 45.40
N LEU A 83 -3.76 -18.53 45.00
CA LEU A 83 -5.13 -19.05 44.92
C LEU A 83 -5.78 -19.19 46.31
N GLN A 84 -5.03 -19.69 47.30
CA GLN A 84 -5.50 -19.78 48.68
C GLN A 84 -5.76 -18.39 49.28
N ALA A 85 -4.83 -17.45 49.11
CA ALA A 85 -5.02 -16.06 49.54
C ALA A 85 -6.23 -15.40 48.88
N ARG A 86 -6.50 -15.69 47.59
CA ARG A 86 -7.70 -15.22 46.89
C ARG A 86 -8.98 -15.83 47.48
N GLN A 87 -8.98 -17.12 47.81
CA GLN A 87 -10.13 -17.78 48.46
C GLN A 87 -10.39 -17.25 49.87
N GLU A 88 -9.34 -16.91 50.62
CA GLU A 88 -9.48 -16.30 51.95
C GLU A 88 -10.00 -14.85 51.86
N ALA A 89 -9.52 -14.07 50.88
CA ALA A 89 -10.05 -12.72 50.61
C ALA A 89 -11.53 -12.73 50.19
N LEU A 90 -11.94 -13.69 49.34
CA LEU A 90 -13.34 -13.90 48.96
C LEU A 90 -14.24 -14.30 50.15
N LYS A 91 -13.70 -15.01 51.15
CA LYS A 91 -14.42 -15.33 52.40
C LYS A 91 -14.49 -14.14 53.37
N ALA A 92 -13.56 -13.19 53.26
CA ALA A 92 -13.52 -11.98 54.09
C ALA A 92 -14.47 -10.86 53.60
N GLY A 93 -15.10 -11.03 52.42
CA GLY A 93 -16.16 -10.14 51.94
C GLY A 93 -15.70 -8.89 51.19
N ASP A 94 -14.46 -8.86 50.70
CA ASP A 94 -14.00 -7.80 49.77
C ASP A 94 -14.37 -8.15 48.32
N ASP A 95 -15.03 -7.23 47.62
CA ASP A 95 -15.36 -7.33 46.20
C ASP A 95 -14.08 -7.25 45.34
N ILE A 96 -13.78 -8.31 44.60
CA ILE A 96 -12.64 -8.38 43.67
C ILE A 96 -13.15 -8.41 42.24
N MET A 97 -12.77 -7.41 41.45
CA MET A 97 -13.01 -7.34 40.00
C MET A 97 -12.42 -8.56 39.28
N GLU A 98 -13.21 -9.16 38.41
CA GLU A 98 -12.78 -10.20 37.47
C GLU A 98 -11.87 -9.58 36.39
N GLU A 99 -10.56 -9.81 36.48
CA GLU A 99 -9.68 -9.77 35.32
C GLU A 99 -9.47 -11.20 34.83
N ASP A 100 -9.91 -11.45 33.60
CA ASP A 100 -9.80 -12.71 32.88
C ASP A 100 -8.34 -13.22 32.84
N GLU A 101 -8.16 -14.46 33.31
CA GLU A 101 -6.92 -15.20 33.21
C GLU A 101 -6.66 -15.65 31.75
N PHE A 102 -5.87 -14.88 31.01
CA PHE A 102 -5.04 -15.41 29.93
C PHE A 102 -3.56 -15.22 30.28
N ALA A 103 -2.90 -16.33 30.59
CA ALA A 103 -1.46 -16.37 30.81
C ALA A 103 -0.73 -16.27 29.47
N ASP A 104 -0.10 -15.13 29.22
CA ASP A 104 0.96 -14.93 28.23
C ASP A 104 2.31 -14.90 28.99
N ASP A 105 3.19 -15.87 28.71
CA ASP A 105 4.57 -15.88 29.18
C ASP A 105 5.33 -14.77 28.43
N GLY A 106 5.24 -13.54 28.93
CA GLY A 106 5.85 -12.42 28.22
C GLY A 106 5.77 -11.05 28.90
N GLN A 107 5.63 -10.95 30.22
CA GLN A 107 5.46 -9.64 30.85
C GLN A 107 6.07 -9.48 32.26
N ASP A 108 7.39 -9.69 32.35
CA ASP A 108 8.22 -9.06 33.41
C ASP A 108 8.67 -7.63 33.04
N GLY A 109 8.03 -7.01 32.03
CA GLY A 109 8.34 -5.66 31.59
C GLY A 109 7.75 -4.57 32.49
N LEU A 110 6.51 -4.75 32.96
CA LEU A 110 5.76 -3.70 33.66
C LEU A 110 6.25 -3.49 35.10
N ALA A 111 6.55 -4.58 35.82
CA ALA A 111 7.10 -4.52 37.17
C ALA A 111 8.51 -3.90 37.19
N ALA A 112 9.35 -4.24 36.20
CA ALA A 112 10.66 -3.62 36.02
C ALA A 112 10.58 -2.14 35.61
N LEU A 113 9.56 -1.77 34.82
CA LEU A 113 9.28 -0.38 34.44
C LEU A 113 8.81 0.47 35.62
N VAL A 114 7.95 -0.07 36.49
CA VAL A 114 7.49 0.63 37.70
C VAL A 114 8.64 0.81 38.69
N ALA A 115 9.49 -0.21 38.89
CA ALA A 115 10.68 -0.11 39.73
C ALA A 115 11.71 0.88 39.17
N SER A 116 11.92 0.89 37.84
CA SER A 116 12.81 1.85 37.17
C SER A 116 12.24 3.27 37.19
N ALA A 117 10.92 3.44 37.10
CA ALA A 117 10.26 4.74 37.18
C ALA A 117 10.34 5.32 38.61
N GLN A 118 10.22 4.46 39.63
CA GLN A 118 10.39 4.87 41.03
C GLN A 118 11.85 5.24 41.36
N GLN A 119 12.84 4.52 40.81
CA GLN A 119 14.25 4.89 40.93
C GLN A 119 14.57 6.19 40.19
N ALA A 120 14.05 6.40 38.98
CA ALA A 120 14.24 7.62 38.23
C ALA A 120 13.54 8.84 38.88
N ALA A 121 12.39 8.64 39.53
CA ALA A 121 11.72 9.67 40.32
C ALA A 121 12.53 10.06 41.56
N ALA A 122 13.12 9.09 42.26
CA ALA A 122 14.01 9.34 43.40
C ALA A 122 15.32 10.04 43.00
N GLU A 123 15.85 9.75 41.80
CA GLU A 123 17.03 10.46 41.26
C GLU A 123 16.69 11.89 40.79
N TYR A 124 15.45 12.15 40.36
CA TYR A 124 14.99 13.47 39.91
C TYR A 124 14.71 14.45 41.06
N GLU A 125 14.31 13.96 42.25
CA GLU A 125 14.11 14.81 43.44
C GLU A 125 15.43 15.37 44.02
N GLY A 126 16.60 14.94 43.52
CA GLY A 126 17.91 15.24 44.09
C GLY A 126 18.74 16.38 43.47
N VAL A 127 18.30 17.07 42.41
CA VAL A 127 19.15 18.11 41.75
C VAL A 127 18.34 19.34 41.29
N PRO A 128 18.73 20.58 41.70
CA PRO A 128 18.04 21.79 41.28
C PRO A 128 18.48 22.27 39.89
N ASN A 129 17.47 22.57 39.06
CA ASN A 129 17.42 23.39 37.84
C ASN A 129 18.74 23.94 37.25
N GLN A 130 19.06 23.51 36.03
CA GLN A 130 19.63 24.41 35.01
C GLN A 130 18.93 24.21 33.66
N ALA A 131 18.31 25.30 33.20
CA ALA A 131 17.64 25.42 31.92
C ALA A 131 18.64 25.26 30.76
N VAL A 132 18.30 24.41 29.80
CA VAL A 132 18.93 24.43 28.47
C VAL A 132 17.82 24.43 27.42
N ASP A 133 17.65 25.60 26.84
CA ASP A 133 16.82 25.95 25.71
C ASP A 133 17.11 25.02 24.52
N THR A 134 16.10 24.26 24.08
CA THR A 134 16.20 23.44 22.86
C THR A 134 15.07 23.83 21.92
N GLN A 135 15.46 24.50 20.83
CA GLN A 135 14.62 24.88 19.70
C GLN A 135 13.90 23.65 19.14
N ILE A 136 12.57 23.78 18.98
CA ILE A 136 11.66 22.77 18.45
C ILE A 136 11.73 22.82 16.92
N ASP A 137 12.19 21.75 16.28
CA ASP A 137 12.14 21.59 14.82
C ASP A 137 10.77 21.00 14.41
N GLU A 138 10.01 21.74 13.61
CA GLU A 138 8.72 21.32 13.04
C GLU A 138 8.94 20.21 11.99
N ASN A 139 8.67 18.94 12.34
CA ASN A 139 8.12 17.86 11.49
C ASN A 139 8.31 16.49 12.19
N ASP A 140 7.53 16.21 13.22
CA ASP A 140 7.49 14.89 13.85
C ASP A 140 6.75 13.89 12.94
N ILE A 141 7.51 13.06 12.25
CA ILE A 141 7.02 11.84 11.59
C ILE A 141 7.02 10.75 12.65
N VAL A 142 5.84 10.23 13.00
CA VAL A 142 5.71 9.06 13.89
C VAL A 142 5.58 7.83 13.01
N ASP A 143 6.65 7.03 12.95
CA ASP A 143 6.63 5.70 12.36
C ASP A 143 6.21 4.68 13.43
N TYR A 144 5.14 3.92 13.16
CA TYR A 144 4.75 2.80 14.03
C TYR A 144 5.46 1.53 13.55
N ASP A 145 6.49 1.11 14.29
CA ASP A 145 7.13 -0.21 14.11
C ASP A 145 6.23 -1.29 14.69
N ILE A 146 5.41 -1.93 13.85
CA ILE A 146 4.64 -3.12 14.22
C ILE A 146 5.51 -4.35 13.92
N ASN A 147 5.93 -5.07 14.97
CA ASN A 147 6.64 -6.34 14.84
C ASN A 147 5.77 -7.37 14.10
N PHE A 148 6.31 -7.90 13.00
CA PHE A 148 5.57 -8.61 11.95
C PHE A 148 5.70 -10.15 12.00
N TYR A 149 6.36 -10.70 13.02
CA TYR A 149 6.64 -12.12 13.13
C TYR A 149 6.17 -12.64 14.50
N ASP A 150 4.96 -13.20 14.54
CA ASP A 150 4.65 -14.25 15.51
C ASP A 150 5.28 -15.55 14.99
N GLU A 151 6.20 -16.14 15.76
CA GLU A 151 7.02 -17.30 15.35
C GLU A 151 6.23 -18.63 15.31
N GLU A 152 4.93 -18.65 15.64
CA GLU A 152 4.18 -19.89 15.91
C GLU A 152 3.02 -20.18 14.96
N SER A 153 3.24 -20.22 13.65
CA SER A 153 2.23 -20.83 12.74
C SER A 153 2.82 -21.47 11.49
N THR A 154 2.31 -22.67 11.16
CA THR A 154 2.62 -23.47 9.97
C THR A 154 1.76 -23.08 8.75
N ASP A 155 1.41 -21.80 8.61
CA ASP A 155 0.64 -21.30 7.45
C ASP A 155 1.57 -20.96 6.27
N SER A 156 1.02 -21.01 5.04
CA SER A 156 1.74 -20.61 3.83
C SER A 156 2.19 -19.13 3.91
N GLU A 157 3.34 -18.77 3.33
CA GLU A 157 3.87 -17.39 3.37
C GLU A 157 2.86 -16.33 2.87
N LEU A 158 1.96 -16.73 1.97
CA LEU A 158 0.87 -15.90 1.45
C LEU A 158 -0.25 -15.65 2.49
N GLU A 159 -0.56 -16.61 3.35
CA GLU A 159 -1.57 -16.47 4.41
C GLU A 159 -1.07 -15.64 5.59
N LYS A 160 0.21 -15.77 5.94
CA LYS A 160 0.87 -14.89 6.92
C LYS A 160 0.83 -13.43 6.47
N SER A 161 1.09 -13.20 5.19
CA SER A 161 0.97 -11.90 4.52
C SER A 161 -0.46 -11.33 4.57
N ARG A 162 -1.49 -12.16 4.28
CA ARG A 162 -2.90 -11.75 4.34
C ARG A 162 -3.35 -11.32 5.74
N LYS A 163 -3.09 -12.14 6.76
CA LYS A 163 -3.45 -11.81 8.16
C LYS A 163 -2.80 -10.51 8.61
N ALA A 164 -1.55 -10.28 8.22
CA ALA A 164 -0.85 -9.05 8.55
C ALA A 164 -1.45 -7.82 7.83
N TYR A 165 -1.86 -7.97 6.57
CA TYR A 165 -2.56 -6.90 5.85
C TYR A 165 -3.94 -6.59 6.42
N ASP A 166 -4.69 -7.59 6.88
CA ASP A 166 -5.99 -7.39 7.54
C ASP A 166 -5.83 -6.65 8.87
N LYS A 167 -4.76 -6.95 9.63
CA LYS A 167 -4.41 -6.22 10.85
C LYS A 167 -4.12 -4.75 10.54
N ILE A 168 -3.27 -4.48 9.55
CA ILE A 168 -2.97 -3.12 9.09
C ILE A 168 -4.25 -2.40 8.66
N PHE A 169 -5.09 -3.05 7.86
CA PHE A 169 -6.34 -2.49 7.38
C PHE A 169 -7.25 -2.05 8.54
N LYS A 170 -7.46 -2.94 9.52
CA LYS A 170 -8.26 -2.63 10.70
C LYS A 170 -7.67 -1.47 11.49
N THR A 171 -6.36 -1.47 11.74
CA THR A 171 -5.68 -0.35 12.44
C THR A 171 -5.86 0.98 11.71
N VAL A 172 -5.73 1.00 10.39
CA VAL A 172 -5.92 2.21 9.57
C VAL A 172 -7.36 2.70 9.67
N VAL A 173 -8.30 1.79 9.47
CA VAL A 173 -9.72 2.10 9.49
C VAL A 173 -10.13 2.60 10.87
N ASP A 174 -9.68 1.98 11.96
CA ASP A 174 -9.99 2.38 13.34
C ASP A 174 -9.36 3.70 13.76
N ALA A 175 -8.16 4.00 13.29
CA ALA A 175 -7.51 5.29 13.54
C ALA A 175 -8.10 6.44 12.71
N SER A 176 -8.81 6.14 11.61
CA SER A 176 -9.28 7.14 10.64
C SER A 176 -10.73 7.58 10.86
N ASP A 177 -10.99 8.87 10.64
CA ASP A 177 -12.34 9.45 10.56
C ASP A 177 -12.86 9.43 9.12
N VAL A 178 -11.95 9.66 8.17
CA VAL A 178 -12.22 9.63 6.72
C VAL A 178 -11.26 8.64 6.06
N VAL A 179 -11.80 7.73 5.27
CA VAL A 179 -11.06 6.73 4.51
C VAL A 179 -11.06 7.13 3.03
N LEU A 180 -9.88 7.40 2.49
CA LEU A 180 -9.64 7.62 1.08
C LEU A 180 -9.25 6.30 0.43
N TYR A 181 -10.16 5.72 -0.35
CA TYR A 181 -9.92 4.48 -1.07
C TYR A 181 -9.45 4.76 -2.50
N VAL A 182 -8.15 4.55 -2.75
CA VAL A 182 -7.50 4.86 -4.02
C VAL A 182 -7.61 3.69 -5.00
N LEU A 183 -8.13 3.98 -6.19
CA LEU A 183 -8.32 3.07 -7.33
C LEU A 183 -7.46 3.52 -8.53
N ASP A 184 -7.10 2.58 -9.42
CA ASP A 184 -6.40 2.88 -10.69
C ASP A 184 -7.43 3.08 -11.81
N ALA A 185 -7.41 4.24 -12.49
CA ALA A 185 -8.37 4.59 -13.54
C ALA A 185 -8.42 3.61 -14.71
N ARG A 186 -7.34 2.86 -14.97
CA ARG A 186 -7.30 1.87 -16.07
C ARG A 186 -8.15 0.63 -15.79
N ASP A 187 -8.30 0.27 -14.52
CA ASP A 187 -9.09 -0.89 -14.08
C ASP A 187 -9.66 -0.65 -12.67
N PRO A 188 -10.69 0.21 -12.55
CA PRO A 188 -11.23 0.60 -11.25
C PRO A 188 -11.85 -0.58 -10.52
N GLU A 189 -12.61 -1.42 -11.22
CA GLU A 189 -13.26 -2.61 -10.62
C GLU A 189 -12.22 -3.65 -10.19
N GLY A 190 -11.14 -3.86 -10.96
CA GLY A 190 -10.06 -4.78 -10.58
C GLY A 190 -9.27 -4.32 -9.34
N THR A 191 -9.21 -3.01 -9.08
CA THR A 191 -8.56 -2.44 -7.88
C THR A 191 -9.54 -2.17 -6.73
N ARG A 192 -10.81 -2.53 -6.91
CA ARG A 192 -11.91 -2.38 -5.94
C ARG A 192 -12.17 -3.70 -5.20
N SER A 193 -12.54 -3.62 -3.93
CA SER A 193 -12.91 -4.77 -3.10
C SER A 193 -14.16 -4.45 -2.29
N ARG A 194 -15.24 -5.19 -2.51
CA ARG A 194 -16.52 -4.99 -1.80
C ARG A 194 -16.41 -5.25 -0.30
N LYS A 195 -15.61 -6.26 0.09
CA LYS A 195 -15.33 -6.58 1.49
C LYS A 195 -14.74 -5.39 2.27
N VAL A 196 -13.91 -4.58 1.60
CA VAL A 196 -13.32 -3.37 2.20
C VAL A 196 -14.37 -2.30 2.40
N GLU A 197 -15.21 -2.09 1.41
CA GLU A 197 -16.30 -1.12 1.47
C GLU A 197 -17.28 -1.47 2.59
N GLU A 198 -17.69 -2.74 2.66
CA GLU A 198 -18.54 -3.29 3.72
C GLU A 198 -17.90 -3.12 5.11
N ALA A 199 -16.62 -3.43 5.26
CA ALA A 199 -15.92 -3.29 6.54
C ALA A 199 -15.84 -1.83 7.00
N VAL A 200 -15.63 -0.87 6.09
CA VAL A 200 -15.64 0.56 6.43
C VAL A 200 -17.06 1.03 6.76
N LEU A 201 -18.08 0.57 6.02
CA LEU A 201 -19.47 0.93 6.27
C LEU A 201 -20.01 0.36 7.60
N GLN A 202 -19.56 -0.82 8.00
CA GLN A 202 -19.91 -1.43 9.30
C GLN A 202 -19.31 -0.63 10.47
N SER A 203 -18.21 0.08 10.26
CA SER A 203 -17.61 0.91 11.29
C SER A 203 -18.34 2.25 11.42
N GLN A 204 -18.86 2.53 12.62
CA GLN A 204 -19.69 3.70 12.88
C GLN A 204 -18.91 5.02 12.72
N GLY A 205 -19.55 6.02 12.14
CA GLY A 205 -19.04 7.39 12.07
C GLY A 205 -17.95 7.65 11.02
N LYS A 206 -17.51 6.64 10.26
CA LYS A 206 -16.45 6.78 9.25
C LYS A 206 -17.02 7.14 7.88
N ARG A 207 -16.29 7.98 7.13
CA ARG A 207 -16.66 8.37 5.77
C ARG A 207 -15.74 7.71 4.75
N LEU A 208 -16.31 7.10 3.71
CA LEU A 208 -15.57 6.48 2.61
C LEU A 208 -15.65 7.36 1.36
N ILE A 209 -14.50 7.74 0.79
CA ILE A 209 -14.40 8.49 -0.46
C ILE A 209 -13.51 7.70 -1.43
N LEU A 210 -13.99 7.51 -2.66
CA LEU A 210 -13.19 6.87 -3.71
C LEU A 210 -12.32 7.92 -4.40
N ILE A 211 -11.04 7.60 -4.58
CA ILE A 211 -10.11 8.41 -5.37
C ILE A 211 -9.74 7.62 -6.62
N LEU A 212 -10.15 8.13 -7.77
CA LEU A 212 -9.80 7.55 -9.06
C LEU A 212 -8.49 8.19 -9.54
N ASN A 213 -7.36 7.50 -9.35
CA ASN A 213 -6.03 8.01 -9.66
C ASN A 213 -5.54 7.55 -11.05
N LYS A 214 -4.54 8.24 -11.60
CA LYS A 214 -3.94 8.01 -12.94
C LYS A 214 -4.91 8.29 -14.09
N VAL A 215 -5.77 9.30 -13.91
CA VAL A 215 -6.73 9.75 -14.93
C VAL A 215 -6.06 10.21 -16.23
N ASP A 216 -4.76 10.49 -16.22
CA ASP A 216 -3.98 10.84 -17.40
C ASP A 216 -3.71 9.67 -18.37
N LEU A 217 -3.90 8.42 -17.92
CA LEU A 217 -3.70 7.22 -18.75
C LEU A 217 -4.97 6.76 -19.49
N VAL A 218 -6.10 7.42 -19.25
CA VAL A 218 -7.42 6.99 -19.72
C VAL A 218 -8.11 8.14 -20.46
N PRO A 219 -8.75 7.88 -21.62
CA PRO A 219 -9.48 8.92 -22.35
C PRO A 219 -10.61 9.57 -21.53
N PRO A 220 -11.00 10.83 -21.83
CA PRO A 220 -12.06 11.54 -21.09
C PRO A 220 -13.40 10.79 -21.08
N TYR A 221 -13.83 10.23 -22.22
CA TYR A 221 -15.11 9.51 -22.32
C TYR A 221 -15.17 8.27 -21.41
N VAL A 222 -14.04 7.56 -21.23
CA VAL A 222 -13.94 6.40 -20.34
C VAL A 222 -13.98 6.86 -18.89
N LEU A 223 -13.30 7.97 -18.58
CA LEU A 223 -13.28 8.55 -17.25
C LEU A 223 -14.69 8.94 -16.80
N GLU A 224 -15.47 9.61 -17.65
CA GLU A 224 -16.86 9.99 -17.38
C GLU A 224 -17.76 8.78 -17.12
N GLN A 225 -17.67 7.74 -17.94
CA GLN A 225 -18.42 6.50 -17.74
C GLN A 225 -18.11 5.85 -16.38
N TRP A 226 -16.83 5.79 -15.98
CA TRP A 226 -16.47 5.27 -14.66
C TRP A 226 -16.91 6.18 -13.53
N LEU A 227 -16.80 7.50 -13.67
CA LEU A 227 -17.27 8.43 -12.66
C LEU A 227 -18.78 8.26 -12.43
N ASN A 228 -19.59 8.10 -13.47
CA ASN A 228 -21.04 7.87 -13.34
C ASN A 228 -21.35 6.59 -12.56
N VAL A 229 -20.63 5.50 -12.85
CA VAL A 229 -20.81 4.21 -12.17
C VAL A 229 -20.27 4.20 -10.74
N LEU A 230 -19.18 4.92 -10.46
CA LEU A 230 -18.60 4.95 -9.12
C LEU A 230 -19.35 5.92 -8.20
N LYS A 231 -19.75 7.09 -8.71
CA LYS A 231 -20.54 8.10 -7.98
C LYS A 231 -21.90 7.58 -7.52
N SER A 232 -22.50 6.63 -8.24
CA SER A 232 -23.74 5.98 -7.80
C SER A 232 -23.57 5.12 -6.55
N SER A 233 -22.34 4.68 -6.26
CA SER A 233 -22.02 3.89 -5.06
C SER A 233 -21.40 4.72 -3.93
N PHE A 234 -20.39 5.55 -4.24
CA PHE A 234 -19.69 6.37 -3.25
C PHE A 234 -19.20 7.68 -3.88
N PRO A 235 -19.07 8.76 -3.10
CA PRO A 235 -18.43 9.99 -3.56
C PRO A 235 -17.06 9.68 -4.18
N THR A 236 -16.88 10.04 -5.46
CA THR A 236 -15.70 9.68 -6.24
C THR A 236 -15.04 10.92 -6.82
N ILE A 237 -13.73 11.08 -6.56
CA ILE A 237 -12.94 12.23 -7.02
C ILE A 237 -11.87 11.74 -8.02
N PRO A 238 -11.86 12.26 -9.26
CA PRO A 238 -10.77 12.01 -10.20
C PRO A 238 -9.53 12.80 -9.80
N LEU A 239 -8.37 12.14 -9.77
CA LEU A 239 -7.12 12.75 -9.32
C LEU A 239 -5.95 12.34 -10.23
N ARG A 240 -5.06 13.29 -10.48
CA ARG A 240 -3.74 13.03 -11.08
C ARG A 240 -2.65 13.24 -10.04
N ALA A 241 -2.24 12.18 -9.36
CA ALA A 241 -1.28 12.29 -8.25
C ALA A 241 0.20 12.34 -8.66
N SER A 242 0.54 11.89 -9.87
CA SER A 242 1.92 11.85 -10.36
C SER A 242 2.08 12.79 -11.55
N PRO A 243 3.25 13.47 -11.70
CA PRO A 243 3.64 13.95 -13.00
C PRO A 243 3.67 12.73 -13.94
N GLY A 244 2.92 12.81 -15.03
CA GLY A 244 2.64 11.65 -15.90
C GLY A 244 3.90 11.05 -16.52
N ALA A 245 3.71 9.92 -17.22
CA ALA A 245 4.80 9.30 -17.99
C ALA A 245 5.37 10.33 -18.98
N THR A 246 6.67 10.65 -18.85
CA THR A 246 7.40 11.61 -19.69
C THR A 246 7.47 11.22 -21.17
N THR A 247 6.95 10.05 -21.54
CA THR A 247 7.13 9.44 -22.87
C THR A 247 5.82 9.04 -23.55
N GLY A 248 4.67 9.17 -22.87
CA GLY A 248 3.35 8.75 -23.39
C GLY A 248 2.42 9.91 -23.76
N THR A 249 1.43 9.66 -24.61
CA THR A 249 0.31 10.57 -24.84
C THR A 249 -0.56 10.64 -23.58
N SER A 250 -0.42 11.72 -22.80
CA SER A 250 -1.24 11.93 -21.61
C SER A 250 -2.61 12.50 -21.99
N PHE A 251 -3.68 11.85 -21.56
CA PHE A 251 -5.04 12.37 -21.60
C PHE A 251 -5.30 13.34 -20.45
N ASN A 252 -6.46 13.99 -20.46
CA ASN A 252 -6.95 14.81 -19.34
C ASN A 252 -5.94 15.87 -18.85
N LYS A 253 -5.26 16.55 -19.78
CA LYS A 253 -4.23 17.55 -19.47
C LYS A 253 -4.74 18.70 -18.58
N LYS A 254 -6.04 18.99 -18.65
CA LYS A 254 -6.75 19.99 -17.82
C LYS A 254 -6.79 19.58 -16.34
N LEU A 255 -6.90 18.27 -16.04
CA LEU A 255 -6.83 17.71 -14.68
C LEU A 255 -5.37 17.63 -14.22
N THR A 256 -4.80 18.79 -13.91
CA THR A 256 -3.46 18.89 -13.37
C THR A 256 -3.41 18.36 -11.93
N GLN A 257 -2.21 17.93 -11.52
CA GLN A 257 -1.96 17.49 -10.15
C GLN A 257 -2.28 18.58 -9.14
N SER A 258 -2.00 19.85 -9.49
CA SER A 258 -2.30 20.99 -8.63
C SER A 258 -3.80 21.15 -8.42
N VAL A 259 -4.60 21.24 -9.49
CA VAL A 259 -6.05 21.49 -9.42
C VAL A 259 -6.76 20.40 -8.61
N THR A 260 -6.53 19.13 -8.96
CA THR A 260 -7.23 18.00 -8.33
C THR A 260 -6.84 17.80 -6.86
N ALA A 261 -5.55 17.94 -6.53
CA ALA A 261 -5.10 17.85 -5.13
C ALA A 261 -5.55 19.04 -4.28
N SER A 262 -5.67 20.23 -4.87
CA SER A 262 -6.23 21.41 -4.20
C SER A 262 -7.68 21.20 -3.81
N ALA A 263 -8.52 20.74 -4.73
CA ALA A 263 -9.94 20.48 -4.48
C ALA A 263 -10.12 19.44 -3.36
N LEU A 264 -9.32 18.35 -3.39
CA LEU A 264 -9.35 17.34 -2.34
C LEU A 264 -8.92 17.91 -0.98
N LEU A 265 -7.83 18.69 -0.93
CA LEU A 265 -7.35 19.31 0.31
C LEU A 265 -8.36 20.31 0.87
N GLU A 266 -9.00 21.09 0.02
CA GLU A 266 -10.04 22.05 0.40
C GLU A 266 -11.27 21.33 0.96
N ALA A 267 -11.76 20.28 0.28
CA ALA A 267 -12.86 19.47 0.78
C ALA A 267 -12.56 18.87 2.17
N LEU A 268 -11.34 18.36 2.38
CA LEU A 268 -10.91 17.82 3.68
C LEU A 268 -10.81 18.91 4.75
N LYS A 269 -10.34 20.11 4.41
CA LYS A 269 -10.27 21.26 5.34
C LYS A 269 -11.67 21.77 5.71
N THR A 270 -12.57 21.87 4.75
CA THR A 270 -13.97 22.26 4.99
C THR A 270 -14.64 21.26 5.91
N TYR A 271 -14.48 19.96 5.65
CA TYR A 271 -14.94 18.92 6.57
C TYR A 271 -14.33 19.08 7.96
N SER A 272 -13.03 19.39 8.03
CA SER A 272 -12.33 19.55 9.30
C SER A 272 -12.73 20.77 10.12
N ASN A 273 -13.15 21.85 9.48
CA ASN A 273 -13.68 23.01 10.16
C ASN A 273 -15.14 22.82 10.59
N ASN A 274 -15.92 22.04 9.83
CA ASN A 274 -17.31 21.74 10.16
C ASN A 274 -17.43 20.68 11.26
N SER A 275 -16.45 19.79 11.39
CA SER A 275 -16.40 18.84 12.49
C SER A 275 -16.04 19.55 13.80
N ASN A 276 -16.94 19.54 14.79
CA ASN A 276 -16.68 20.06 16.14
C ASN A 276 -15.81 19.09 16.97
N LEU A 277 -14.71 18.59 16.39
CA LEU A 277 -13.78 17.70 17.07
C LEU A 277 -12.66 18.53 17.74
N LYS A 278 -12.42 18.26 19.03
CA LYS A 278 -11.30 18.87 19.78
C LYS A 278 -9.93 18.38 19.31
N ARG A 279 -9.89 17.20 18.66
CA ARG A 279 -8.69 16.60 18.07
C ARG A 279 -8.63 16.82 16.56
N SER A 280 -7.44 16.65 15.97
CA SER A 280 -7.29 16.63 14.52
C SER A 280 -8.03 15.45 13.88
N ILE A 281 -8.60 15.67 12.70
CA ILE A 281 -9.13 14.61 11.85
C ILE A 281 -7.99 13.80 11.26
N VAL A 282 -8.18 12.49 11.29
CA VAL A 282 -7.27 11.52 10.69
C VAL A 282 -7.88 10.97 9.41
N VAL A 283 -7.15 11.13 8.31
CA VAL A 283 -7.54 10.63 6.99
C VAL A 283 -6.69 9.42 6.64
N GLY A 284 -7.28 8.23 6.62
CA GLY A 284 -6.60 6.99 6.23
C GLY A 284 -6.61 6.81 4.73
N VAL A 285 -5.45 6.55 4.11
CA VAL A 285 -5.36 6.24 2.67
C VAL A 285 -5.18 4.75 2.48
N ILE A 286 -6.15 4.09 1.83
CA ILE A 286 -6.15 2.64 1.59
C ILE A 286 -6.23 2.31 0.10
N GLY A 287 -5.85 1.09 -0.25
CA GLY A 287 -5.99 0.54 -1.61
C GLY A 287 -4.83 -0.33 -2.06
N TYR A 288 -4.98 -0.92 -3.24
CA TYR A 288 -4.03 -1.88 -3.81
C TYR A 288 -2.60 -1.32 -3.92
N PRO A 289 -1.56 -2.15 -3.94
CA PRO A 289 -0.20 -1.71 -4.24
C PRO A 289 -0.15 -1.01 -5.61
N ASN A 290 0.68 0.03 -5.73
CA ASN A 290 0.93 0.78 -6.97
C ASN A 290 -0.26 1.50 -7.64
N VAL A 291 -1.42 1.58 -6.99
CA VAL A 291 -2.50 2.50 -7.42
C VAL A 291 -2.10 3.98 -7.27
N GLY A 292 -1.08 4.25 -6.46
CA GLY A 292 -0.48 5.59 -6.28
C GLY A 292 -0.81 6.28 -4.96
N LYS A 293 -1.16 5.54 -3.89
CA LYS A 293 -1.45 6.07 -2.54
C LYS A 293 -0.45 7.12 -2.05
N SER A 294 0.83 6.76 -1.93
CA SER A 294 1.86 7.70 -1.47
C SER A 294 2.08 8.88 -2.45
N SER A 295 1.76 8.72 -3.74
CA SER A 295 1.74 9.83 -4.69
C SER A 295 0.58 10.79 -4.40
N VAL A 296 -0.60 10.30 -4.03
CA VAL A 296 -1.75 11.13 -3.61
C VAL A 296 -1.35 11.99 -2.41
N ILE A 297 -0.71 11.38 -1.42
CA ILE A 297 -0.26 12.07 -0.20
C ILE A 297 0.78 13.14 -0.54
N ASN A 298 1.80 12.79 -1.33
CA ASN A 298 2.79 13.77 -1.77
C ASN A 298 2.17 14.89 -2.62
N ALA A 299 1.15 14.61 -3.44
CA ALA A 299 0.43 15.63 -4.20
C ALA A 299 -0.29 16.63 -3.27
N ILE A 300 -0.94 16.14 -2.21
CA ILE A 300 -1.59 17.00 -1.21
C ILE A 300 -0.56 17.81 -0.42
N VAL A 301 0.52 17.18 0.07
CA VAL A 301 1.54 17.83 0.90
C VAL A 301 2.32 18.90 0.12
N SER A 302 2.67 18.61 -1.15
CA SER A 302 3.42 19.54 -1.99
C SER A 302 2.71 20.90 -2.18
N ARG A 303 1.39 20.96 -2.01
CA ARG A 303 0.62 22.22 -2.05
C ARG A 303 0.84 23.13 -0.86
N ARG A 304 1.28 22.61 0.29
CA ARG A 304 1.52 23.40 1.51
C ARG A 304 2.90 24.08 1.51
N GLY A 305 3.70 23.95 0.45
CA GLY A 305 5.00 24.63 0.32
C GLY A 305 6.20 23.80 0.73
N GLY A 306 6.01 22.52 1.06
CA GLY A 306 7.11 21.58 1.27
C GLY A 306 7.69 21.08 -0.06
N GLN A 307 8.94 21.44 -0.36
CA GLN A 307 9.69 20.91 -1.52
C GLN A 307 10.14 19.45 -1.32
N SER A 308 9.84 18.83 -0.17
CA SER A 308 10.28 17.49 0.18
C SER A 308 9.18 16.45 -0.09
N LYS A 309 9.54 15.38 -0.80
CA LYS A 309 8.70 14.18 -0.92
C LYS A 309 8.69 13.48 0.44
N VAL A 310 7.54 13.53 1.14
CA VAL A 310 7.40 12.96 2.49
C VAL A 310 7.32 11.44 2.44
N CYS A 311 6.55 10.91 1.50
CA CYS A 311 6.40 9.46 1.34
C CYS A 311 7.28 8.95 0.20
N PRO A 312 7.99 7.82 0.36
CA PRO A 312 8.74 7.20 -0.71
C PRO A 312 7.78 6.73 -1.80
N VAL A 313 8.11 7.04 -3.05
CA VAL A 313 7.32 6.64 -4.22
C VAL A 313 8.20 5.85 -5.16
N GLY A 314 7.66 4.77 -5.72
CA GLY A 314 8.34 3.95 -6.71
C GLY A 314 7.36 3.08 -7.48
N ASN A 315 7.75 2.69 -8.69
CA ASN A 315 6.96 1.84 -9.58
C ASN A 315 7.08 0.36 -9.18
N GLN A 316 7.27 0.03 -7.90
CA GLN A 316 7.38 -1.36 -7.42
C GLN A 316 6.46 -1.56 -6.21
N ALA A 317 5.81 -2.73 -6.15
CA ALA A 317 5.03 -3.12 -4.97
C ALA A 317 5.97 -3.28 -3.76
N GLY A 318 5.50 -2.86 -2.58
CA GLY A 318 6.26 -2.97 -1.32
C GLY A 318 7.21 -1.81 -1.02
N VAL A 319 7.09 -0.67 -1.71
CA VAL A 319 7.86 0.55 -1.37
C VAL A 319 7.43 1.10 0.00
N THR A 320 6.12 1.12 0.27
CA THR A 320 5.56 1.51 1.57
C THR A 320 5.33 0.26 2.39
N THR A 321 6.19 0.03 3.39
CA THR A 321 6.16 -1.17 4.26
C THR A 321 5.58 -0.90 5.64
N SER A 322 5.66 0.34 6.13
CA SER A 322 5.18 0.76 7.45
C SER A 322 4.02 1.74 7.34
N LEU A 323 3.20 1.79 8.39
CA LEU A 323 2.20 2.83 8.59
C LEU A 323 2.90 4.12 9.00
N ARG A 324 2.54 5.24 8.35
CA ARG A 324 3.15 6.54 8.62
C ARG A 324 2.11 7.62 8.79
N GLU A 325 2.26 8.43 9.81
CA GLU A 325 1.40 9.58 10.07
C GLU A 325 2.06 10.85 9.51
N VAL A 326 1.40 11.48 8.54
CA VAL A 326 1.81 12.73 7.90
C VAL A 326 0.88 13.84 8.37
N LYS A 327 1.38 14.71 9.23
CA LYS A 327 0.64 15.89 9.68
C LYS A 327 0.59 16.91 8.54
N ILE A 328 -0.60 17.13 7.96
CA ILE A 328 -0.77 18.22 7.00
C ILE A 328 -0.95 19.52 7.75
N ASP A 329 -1.86 19.56 8.73
CA ASP A 329 -2.22 20.75 9.49
C ASP A 329 -2.47 20.44 10.97
N ASN A 330 -2.66 21.46 11.80
CA ASN A 330 -3.00 21.26 13.21
C ASN A 330 -4.33 20.53 13.40
N LYS A 331 -5.26 20.67 12.45
CA LYS A 331 -6.56 19.97 12.47
C LYS A 331 -6.65 18.77 11.52
N LEU A 332 -5.64 18.51 10.68
CA LEU A 332 -5.70 17.48 9.63
C LEU A 332 -4.42 16.64 9.58
N LYS A 333 -4.57 15.33 9.71
CA LYS A 333 -3.50 14.35 9.59
C LYS A 333 -3.86 13.31 8.54
N ILE A 334 -2.87 12.84 7.79
CA ILE A 334 -3.02 11.73 6.85
C ILE A 334 -2.23 10.53 7.35
N LEU A 335 -2.83 9.35 7.27
CA LEU A 335 -2.19 8.09 7.59
C LEU A 335 -1.91 7.31 6.29
N ASP A 336 -0.64 7.19 5.92
CA ASP A 336 -0.19 6.37 4.78
C ASP A 336 -0.15 4.91 5.21
N SER A 337 -0.85 4.05 4.47
CA SER A 337 -0.87 2.62 4.72
C SER A 337 -0.11 1.84 3.63
N PRO A 338 0.55 0.72 3.99
CA PRO A 338 1.04 -0.24 3.02
C PRO A 338 -0.05 -0.65 2.03
N GLY A 339 0.33 -1.02 0.81
CA GLY A 339 -0.64 -1.52 -0.16
C GLY A 339 -1.23 -2.84 0.27
N ILE A 340 -2.55 -2.88 0.44
CA ILE A 340 -3.27 -4.07 0.83
C ILE A 340 -3.91 -4.70 -0.41
N CYS A 341 -3.59 -5.97 -0.65
CA CYS A 341 -4.24 -6.78 -1.67
C CYS A 341 -5.33 -7.61 -1.01
N PHE A 342 -6.57 -7.48 -1.47
CA PHE A 342 -7.68 -8.30 -1.00
C PHE A 342 -7.95 -9.36 -2.07
N PRO A 343 -7.45 -10.60 -1.90
CA PRO A 343 -7.75 -11.64 -2.88
C PRO A 343 -9.26 -11.82 -2.94
N THR A 344 -9.84 -11.62 -4.10
CA THR A 344 -11.24 -11.95 -4.31
C THR A 344 -11.37 -13.47 -4.22
N GLU A 345 -12.11 -13.97 -3.24
CA GLU A 345 -12.37 -15.40 -3.05
C GLU A 345 -13.36 -15.92 -4.10
N ASN A 346 -13.01 -15.76 -5.38
CA ASN A 346 -13.76 -16.35 -6.47
C ASN A 346 -13.31 -17.81 -6.60
N LYS A 347 -14.05 -18.72 -5.96
CA LYS A 347 -13.84 -20.19 -6.01
C LYS A 347 -13.76 -20.76 -7.44
N LYS A 348 -14.12 -19.99 -8.46
CA LYS A 348 -14.12 -20.37 -9.88
C LYS A 348 -12.78 -20.17 -10.60
N LYS A 349 -11.86 -19.33 -10.08
CA LYS A 349 -10.59 -19.02 -10.76
C LYS A 349 -9.46 -19.90 -10.23
N THR A 350 -8.61 -20.42 -11.11
CA THR A 350 -7.42 -21.19 -10.73
C THR A 350 -6.40 -20.28 -10.02
N LYS A 351 -5.53 -20.86 -9.17
CA LYS A 351 -4.49 -20.09 -8.46
C LYS A 351 -3.60 -19.30 -9.42
N THR A 352 -3.24 -19.91 -10.55
CA THR A 352 -2.45 -19.29 -11.61
C THR A 352 -3.13 -18.07 -12.23
N GLU A 353 -4.45 -18.13 -12.46
CA GLU A 353 -5.22 -16.98 -12.98
C GLU A 353 -5.34 -15.85 -11.97
N GLN A 354 -5.47 -16.18 -10.68
CA GLN A 354 -5.50 -15.17 -9.61
C GLN A 354 -4.15 -14.45 -9.49
N GLU A 355 -3.04 -15.20 -9.53
CA GLU A 355 -1.70 -14.63 -9.56
C GLU A 355 -1.49 -13.76 -10.82
N ALA A 356 -2.02 -14.21 -11.97
CA ALA A 356 -1.93 -13.49 -13.22
C ALA A 356 -2.67 -12.15 -13.21
N GLU A 357 -3.88 -12.13 -12.62
CA GLU A 357 -4.70 -10.93 -12.42
C GLU A 357 -4.01 -9.95 -11.47
N LEU A 358 -3.48 -10.44 -10.34
CA LEU A 358 -2.75 -9.61 -9.38
C LEU A 358 -1.45 -9.03 -10.00
N ALA A 359 -0.76 -9.80 -10.85
CA ALA A 359 0.40 -9.30 -11.59
C ALA A 359 0.00 -8.21 -12.60
N LEU A 360 -1.12 -8.37 -13.30
CA LEU A 360 -1.65 -7.37 -14.25
C LEU A 360 -2.07 -6.06 -13.56
N LEU A 361 -2.64 -6.17 -12.36
CA LEU A 361 -3.00 -5.05 -11.47
C LEU A 361 -1.79 -4.42 -10.78
N ASN A 362 -0.57 -4.91 -11.03
CA ASN A 362 0.67 -4.48 -10.39
C ASN A 362 0.67 -4.65 -8.86
N ALA A 363 -0.11 -5.58 -8.34
CA ALA A 363 -0.24 -5.87 -6.93
C ALA A 363 0.92 -6.74 -6.41
N LEU A 364 1.50 -7.58 -7.28
CA LEU A 364 2.61 -8.48 -6.94
C LEU A 364 3.99 -7.87 -7.32
N PRO A 365 5.00 -7.95 -6.43
CA PRO A 365 6.38 -7.66 -6.77
C PRO A 365 6.90 -8.61 -7.87
N PRO A 366 7.78 -8.16 -8.79
CA PRO A 366 8.31 -8.99 -9.88
C PRO A 366 9.01 -10.29 -9.43
N LYS A 367 9.49 -10.34 -8.19
CA LYS A 367 10.15 -11.53 -7.60
C LYS A 367 9.20 -12.71 -7.43
N TYR A 368 7.91 -12.44 -7.22
CA TYR A 368 6.88 -13.46 -7.00
C TYR A 368 6.17 -13.87 -8.30
N ILE A 369 6.50 -13.22 -9.42
CA ILE A 369 5.94 -13.57 -10.73
C ILE A 369 6.79 -14.69 -11.31
N VAL A 370 6.37 -15.94 -11.11
CA VAL A 370 7.05 -17.13 -11.65
C VAL A 370 6.80 -17.26 -13.14
N ASP A 371 5.54 -17.16 -13.57
CA ASP A 371 5.15 -17.19 -14.98
C ASP A 371 4.35 -15.95 -15.37
N PRO A 372 4.93 -15.04 -16.18
CA PRO A 372 4.22 -13.85 -16.66
C PRO A 372 3.33 -14.14 -17.87
N TYR A 373 3.40 -15.32 -18.48
CA TYR A 373 2.67 -15.64 -19.71
C TYR A 373 1.14 -15.48 -19.56
N PRO A 374 0.49 -16.02 -18.51
CA PRO A 374 -0.96 -15.86 -18.34
C PRO A 374 -1.38 -14.41 -18.14
N SER A 375 -0.57 -13.59 -17.46
CA SER A 375 -0.83 -12.15 -17.29
C SER A 375 -0.79 -11.41 -18.62
N VAL A 376 0.18 -11.74 -19.48
CA VAL A 376 0.29 -11.13 -20.82
C VAL A 376 -0.87 -11.58 -21.71
N LEU A 377 -1.29 -12.86 -21.63
CA LEU A 377 -2.47 -13.35 -22.34
C LEU A 377 -3.74 -12.59 -21.93
N MET A 378 -3.94 -12.36 -20.62
CA MET A 378 -5.06 -11.57 -20.11
C MET A 378 -5.00 -10.11 -20.59
N LEU A 379 -3.81 -9.52 -20.62
CA LEU A 379 -3.59 -8.17 -21.15
C LEU A 379 -3.94 -8.09 -22.64
N ILE A 380 -3.47 -9.03 -23.47
CA ILE A 380 -3.78 -9.05 -24.90
C ILE A 380 -5.28 -9.21 -25.15
N LYS A 381 -5.95 -10.13 -24.42
CA LYS A 381 -7.41 -10.28 -24.46
C LYS A 381 -8.17 -9.02 -24.03
N ARG A 382 -7.56 -8.17 -23.22
CA ARG A 382 -8.12 -6.87 -22.80
C ARG A 382 -7.97 -5.85 -23.92
N LEU A 383 -6.77 -5.74 -24.49
CA LEU A 383 -6.45 -4.80 -25.56
C LEU A 383 -7.26 -5.09 -26.82
N SER A 384 -7.49 -6.37 -27.14
CA SER A 384 -8.26 -6.79 -28.32
C SER A 384 -9.74 -6.39 -28.32
N LYS A 385 -10.24 -5.80 -27.22
CA LYS A 385 -11.64 -5.33 -27.12
C LYS A 385 -11.84 -3.93 -27.71
N SER A 386 -10.76 -3.19 -27.95
CA SER A 386 -10.81 -1.86 -28.56
C SER A 386 -9.75 -1.75 -29.63
N ASP A 387 -10.16 -1.23 -30.78
CA ASP A 387 -9.25 -1.01 -31.91
C ASP A 387 -8.18 0.04 -31.56
N GLU A 388 -8.57 1.12 -30.86
CA GLU A 388 -7.65 2.17 -30.39
C GLU A 388 -6.51 1.62 -29.51
N MET A 389 -6.86 0.74 -28.56
CA MET A 389 -5.89 0.09 -27.67
C MET A 389 -4.97 -0.85 -28.47
N THR A 390 -5.55 -1.59 -29.42
CA THR A 390 -4.83 -2.55 -30.26
C THR A 390 -3.82 -1.85 -31.18
N ASP A 391 -4.21 -0.72 -31.79
CA ASP A 391 -3.34 0.03 -32.68
C ASP A 391 -2.20 0.73 -31.94
N SER A 392 -2.49 1.31 -30.77
CA SER A 392 -1.45 1.85 -29.88
C SER A 392 -0.41 0.78 -29.50
N PHE A 393 -0.88 -0.41 -29.14
CA PHE A 393 -0.02 -1.54 -28.79
C PHE A 393 0.83 -2.04 -29.97
N LYS A 394 0.22 -2.23 -31.15
CA LYS A 394 0.94 -2.64 -32.38
C LYS A 394 1.99 -1.62 -32.77
N LYS A 395 1.66 -0.33 -32.71
CA LYS A 395 2.58 0.77 -33.03
C LYS A 395 3.77 0.82 -32.07
N PHE A 396 3.53 0.66 -30.77
CA PHE A 396 4.59 0.70 -29.77
C PHE A 396 5.61 -0.43 -29.92
N TYR A 397 5.15 -1.65 -30.23
CA TYR A 397 6.06 -2.79 -30.45
C TYR A 397 6.55 -2.93 -31.90
N GLU A 398 6.01 -2.16 -32.83
CA GLU A 398 6.21 -2.25 -34.29
C GLU A 398 6.00 -3.70 -34.77
N LEU A 399 4.83 -4.25 -34.44
CA LEU A 399 4.54 -5.65 -34.70
C LEU A 399 4.40 -5.92 -36.20
N PRO A 400 5.06 -6.96 -36.74
CA PRO A 400 4.77 -7.45 -38.08
C PRO A 400 3.36 -8.06 -38.12
N PRO A 401 2.78 -8.26 -39.31
CA PRO A 401 1.56 -9.04 -39.45
C PRO A 401 1.83 -10.48 -38.99
N ILE A 402 1.28 -10.84 -37.83
CA ILE A 402 1.38 -12.18 -37.25
C ILE A 402 0.13 -12.96 -37.65
N PRO A 403 0.24 -14.07 -38.41
CA PRO A 403 -0.89 -14.92 -38.72
C PRO A 403 -1.28 -15.71 -37.47
N SER A 404 -2.45 -15.42 -36.89
CA SER A 404 -2.97 -16.16 -35.75
C SER A 404 -4.47 -16.00 -35.63
N ASN A 405 -5.18 -17.13 -35.53
CA ASN A 405 -6.63 -17.15 -35.27
C ASN A 405 -6.94 -17.14 -33.76
N ASP A 406 -6.00 -17.58 -32.92
CA ASP A 406 -6.16 -17.70 -31.48
C ASP A 406 -5.31 -16.72 -30.68
N ALA A 407 -5.85 -16.18 -29.59
CA ALA A 407 -5.16 -15.25 -28.69
C ALA A 407 -3.92 -15.86 -28.01
N ASP A 408 -3.94 -17.17 -27.73
CA ASP A 408 -2.80 -17.88 -27.13
C ASP A 408 -1.61 -17.96 -28.10
N THR A 409 -1.88 -18.39 -29.33
CA THR A 409 -0.88 -18.46 -30.41
C THR A 409 -0.31 -17.08 -30.73
N PHE A 410 -1.16 -16.05 -30.81
CA PHE A 410 -0.71 -14.67 -30.96
C PHE A 410 0.22 -14.25 -29.81
N THR A 411 -0.14 -14.54 -28.56
CA THR A 411 0.65 -14.19 -27.38
C THR A 411 2.05 -14.81 -27.41
N LYS A 412 2.17 -16.09 -27.82
CA LYS A 412 3.47 -16.75 -28.01
C LYS A 412 4.32 -16.06 -29.06
N HIS A 413 3.78 -15.83 -30.25
CA HIS A 413 4.51 -15.19 -31.35
C HIS A 413 4.90 -13.74 -31.00
N PHE A 414 4.01 -13.01 -30.34
CA PHE A 414 4.27 -11.67 -29.82
C PHE A 414 5.45 -11.68 -28.84
N LEU A 415 5.44 -12.55 -27.83
CA LEU A 415 6.53 -12.62 -26.85
C LEU A 415 7.86 -13.03 -27.48
N ILE A 416 7.84 -13.93 -28.47
CA ILE A 416 9.03 -14.28 -29.26
C ILE A 416 9.57 -13.05 -30.01
N HIS A 417 8.70 -12.27 -30.63
CA HIS A 417 9.08 -11.04 -31.33
C HIS A 417 9.71 -10.02 -30.38
N VAL A 418 9.06 -9.76 -29.24
CA VAL A 418 9.59 -8.84 -28.21
C VAL A 418 10.94 -9.33 -27.66
N ALA A 419 11.06 -10.63 -27.41
CA ALA A 419 12.30 -11.23 -26.92
C ALA A 419 13.46 -11.04 -27.91
N ARG A 420 13.21 -11.24 -29.22
CA ARG A 420 14.22 -11.01 -30.27
C ARG A 420 14.58 -9.53 -30.40
N LYS A 421 13.58 -8.65 -30.48
CA LYS A 421 13.78 -7.20 -30.66
C LYS A 421 14.53 -6.58 -29.49
N ARG A 422 14.30 -7.05 -28.26
CA ARG A 422 14.93 -6.54 -27.04
C ARG A 422 16.14 -7.35 -26.56
N GLY A 423 16.59 -8.34 -27.34
CA GLY A 423 17.75 -9.17 -26.98
C GLY A 423 17.55 -10.01 -25.71
N ARG A 424 16.30 -10.35 -25.35
CA ARG A 424 15.99 -11.27 -24.22
C ARG A 424 16.12 -12.72 -24.69
N LEU A 425 17.35 -13.12 -24.99
CA LEU A 425 17.69 -14.45 -25.46
C LEU A 425 18.38 -15.24 -24.34
N GLY A 426 18.07 -16.52 -24.23
CA GLY A 426 18.76 -17.48 -23.39
C GLY A 426 19.97 -18.10 -24.07
N LYS A 427 20.51 -19.16 -23.46
CA LYS A 427 21.61 -19.94 -24.03
C LYS A 427 21.19 -20.52 -25.38
N GLY A 428 22.11 -20.51 -26.35
CA GLY A 428 21.83 -21.00 -27.71
C GLY A 428 20.92 -20.11 -28.55
N GLY A 429 20.70 -18.85 -28.15
CA GLY A 429 19.87 -17.90 -28.91
C GLY A 429 18.36 -18.16 -28.80
N VAL A 430 17.93 -19.02 -27.88
CA VAL A 430 16.51 -19.34 -27.65
C VAL A 430 15.81 -18.14 -26.99
N PRO A 431 14.70 -17.61 -27.54
CA PRO A 431 13.96 -16.52 -26.93
C PRO A 431 13.45 -16.84 -25.52
N ASN A 432 13.71 -15.96 -24.54
CA ASN A 432 13.24 -16.13 -23.17
C ASN A 432 11.90 -15.42 -22.98
N LEU A 433 10.81 -16.21 -23.02
CA LEU A 433 9.43 -15.71 -22.91
C LEU A 433 9.13 -15.10 -21.54
N ALA A 434 9.67 -15.65 -20.45
CA ALA A 434 9.44 -15.13 -19.11
C ALA A 434 10.07 -13.73 -18.94
N SER A 435 11.32 -13.55 -19.34
CA SER A 435 11.95 -12.22 -19.27
C SER A 435 11.28 -11.21 -20.21
N ALA A 436 10.81 -11.65 -21.37
CA ALA A 436 10.06 -10.78 -22.28
C ALA A 436 8.70 -10.39 -21.68
N GLY A 437 7.98 -11.33 -21.08
CA GLY A 437 6.69 -11.08 -20.41
C GLY A 437 6.80 -10.09 -19.26
N ILE A 438 7.80 -10.23 -18.38
CA ILE A 438 8.08 -9.23 -17.32
C ILE A 438 8.35 -7.85 -17.94
N SER A 439 9.08 -7.80 -19.06
CA SER A 439 9.34 -6.53 -19.74
C SER A 439 8.07 -5.88 -20.28
N VAL A 440 7.14 -6.67 -20.83
CA VAL A 440 5.83 -6.20 -21.33
C VAL A 440 4.97 -5.69 -20.17
N LEU A 441 4.94 -6.40 -19.03
CA LEU A 441 4.21 -5.97 -17.84
C LEU A 441 4.76 -4.65 -17.26
N ASN A 442 6.08 -4.43 -17.32
CA ASN A 442 6.67 -3.15 -16.91
C ASN A 442 6.28 -2.01 -17.86
N ASP A 443 6.24 -2.25 -19.18
CA ASP A 443 5.80 -1.22 -20.14
C ASP A 443 4.31 -0.88 -19.97
N TRP A 444 3.48 -1.88 -19.66
CA TRP A 444 2.09 -1.69 -19.26
C TRP A 444 1.99 -0.84 -18.00
N ARG A 445 2.79 -1.14 -16.97
CA ARG A 445 2.82 -0.40 -15.70
C ARG A 445 3.20 1.06 -15.90
N ASP A 446 4.20 1.32 -16.73
CA ASP A 446 4.70 2.65 -17.04
C ASP A 446 3.76 3.44 -17.98
N GLY A 447 2.70 2.81 -18.50
CA GLY A 447 1.72 3.46 -19.36
C GLY A 447 2.27 3.83 -20.74
N LYS A 448 3.23 3.05 -21.27
CA LYS A 448 3.88 3.34 -22.57
C LYS A 448 2.98 3.14 -23.78
N PHE A 449 1.97 2.30 -23.63
CA PHE A 449 0.90 2.10 -24.61
C PHE A 449 -0.45 2.17 -23.88
N LEU A 450 -1.49 2.44 -24.65
CA LEU A 450 -2.82 2.67 -24.13
C LEU A 450 -3.51 1.36 -23.71
N GLY A 451 -4.23 1.41 -22.59
CA GLY A 451 -5.18 0.36 -22.24
C GLY A 451 -6.02 0.69 -21.02
N TRP A 452 -7.29 0.29 -21.07
CA TRP A 452 -8.29 0.49 -20.02
C TRP A 452 -9.37 -0.60 -20.08
N VAL A 453 -10.24 -0.61 -19.08
CA VAL A 453 -11.44 -1.46 -19.01
C VAL A 453 -12.67 -0.55 -19.02
N LEU A 454 -13.72 -0.93 -19.74
CA LEU A 454 -15.02 -0.24 -19.69
C LEU A 454 -15.93 -0.85 -18.62
N PRO A 455 -16.79 -0.06 -17.97
CA PRO A 455 -17.80 -0.58 -17.04
C PRO A 455 -18.69 -1.64 -17.69
N ASN A 456 -19.18 -2.60 -16.91
CA ASN A 456 -20.11 -3.61 -17.43
C ASN A 456 -21.43 -2.99 -17.93
N ALA A 457 -21.87 -1.89 -17.33
CA ALA A 457 -23.09 -1.18 -17.72
C ALA A 457 -23.00 -0.58 -19.13
N SER A 458 -21.83 -0.08 -19.55
CA SER A 458 -21.66 0.49 -20.90
C SER A 458 -21.52 -0.57 -22.01
N LYS A 459 -21.38 -1.85 -21.64
CA LYS A 459 -21.43 -2.97 -22.60
C LYS A 459 -22.84 -3.21 -23.14
N TYR A 460 -23.87 -2.88 -22.37
CA TYR A 460 -25.25 -2.99 -22.83
C TYR A 460 -25.61 -1.86 -23.81
N ALA A 461 -25.16 -0.64 -23.54
CA ALA A 461 -25.39 0.51 -24.43
C ALA A 461 -24.67 0.38 -25.80
N THR A 462 -23.51 -0.27 -25.86
CA THR A 462 -22.76 -0.48 -27.12
C THR A 462 -23.35 -1.59 -28.01
N ASN A 463 -24.04 -2.57 -27.40
CA ASN A 463 -24.76 -3.61 -28.15
C ASN A 463 -26.07 -3.09 -28.79
N GLU A 464 -26.69 -2.04 -28.23
CA GLU A 464 -27.89 -1.43 -28.83
C GLU A 464 -27.59 -0.54 -30.04
N ILE A 465 -26.36 0.00 -30.14
CA ILE A 465 -25.95 0.89 -31.25
C ILE A 465 -25.46 0.09 -32.48
N SER A 466 -25.17 -1.20 -32.34
CA SER A 466 -24.58 -2.06 -33.39
C SER A 466 -25.52 -3.14 -33.94
N GLY A 467 -26.84 -2.95 -33.83
CA GLY A 467 -27.81 -3.91 -34.37
C GLY A 467 -29.15 -3.31 -34.78
N THR A 468 -29.27 -2.84 -36.02
CA THR A 468 -30.52 -2.90 -36.79
C THR A 468 -30.20 -3.05 -38.28
N PRO A 469 -30.65 -4.16 -38.90
CA PRO A 469 -31.43 -4.09 -40.11
C PRO A 469 -32.89 -4.32 -39.75
N ILE A 470 -33.75 -3.56 -40.42
CA ILE A 470 -35.21 -3.65 -40.36
C ILE A 470 -35.63 -5.06 -40.79
N GLU A 471 -36.41 -5.76 -39.96
CA GLU A 471 -37.47 -6.65 -40.46
C GLU A 471 -38.55 -6.89 -39.38
N LYS A 472 -39.81 -6.91 -39.84
CA LYS A 472 -41.04 -7.01 -39.05
C LYS A 472 -41.30 -8.48 -38.66
N GLY A 473 -41.79 -8.73 -37.44
CA GLY A 473 -42.52 -9.97 -37.15
C GLY A 473 -42.54 -10.46 -35.69
N ASN A 474 -43.60 -10.10 -34.97
CA ASN A 474 -44.35 -10.83 -33.94
C ASN A 474 -43.69 -11.67 -32.80
N ALA A 475 -44.19 -11.34 -31.60
CA ALA A 475 -44.66 -12.22 -30.52
C ALA A 475 -43.69 -12.69 -29.41
N ALA A 476 -43.86 -12.03 -28.25
CA ALA A 476 -44.07 -12.58 -26.91
C ALA A 476 -43.05 -13.58 -26.30
N ALA A 477 -42.33 -13.13 -25.28
CA ALA A 477 -42.15 -13.85 -24.00
C ALA A 477 -41.49 -12.93 -22.94
N SER A 478 -42.06 -12.88 -21.75
CA SER A 478 -41.55 -12.19 -20.55
C SER A 478 -40.51 -13.03 -19.80
N PRO A 479 -39.76 -12.44 -18.84
CA PRO A 479 -40.07 -12.82 -17.45
C PRO A 479 -39.97 -11.70 -16.39
N LYS A 480 -40.60 -11.99 -15.25
CA LYS A 480 -40.73 -11.21 -14.00
C LYS A 480 -39.55 -11.48 -13.05
N THR A 481 -39.16 -10.48 -12.25
CA THR A 481 -39.23 -10.54 -10.76
C THR A 481 -39.01 -9.14 -10.16
N VAL A 482 -39.86 -8.80 -9.20
CA VAL A 482 -40.01 -7.50 -8.52
C VAL A 482 -39.49 -7.65 -7.09
N GLU A 483 -38.66 -6.72 -6.63
CA GLU A 483 -38.37 -6.51 -5.19
C GLU A 483 -39.09 -5.23 -4.75
N GLU A 484 -39.78 -5.30 -3.61
CA GLU A 484 -40.72 -4.32 -3.08
C GLU A 484 -40.04 -3.03 -2.57
N THR A 485 -40.49 -1.88 -3.06
CA THR A 485 -40.11 -0.55 -2.56
C THR A 485 -41.16 -0.03 -1.58
N THR A 486 -40.81 0.14 -0.30
CA THR A 486 -41.61 0.86 0.69
C THR A 486 -41.44 2.37 0.53
N ILE A 487 -42.54 3.10 0.32
CA ILE A 487 -42.57 4.55 0.13
C ILE A 487 -42.44 5.27 1.49
N VAL A 488 -41.43 6.12 1.65
CA VAL A 488 -41.27 7.00 2.82
C VAL A 488 -41.92 8.35 2.51
N SER A 489 -42.85 8.79 3.35
CA SER A 489 -43.77 9.91 3.09
C SER A 489 -43.22 11.31 3.41
N SER A 490 -41.98 11.44 3.85
CA SER A 490 -41.32 12.75 3.97
C SER A 490 -39.80 12.62 3.92
N TRP A 491 -39.18 13.51 3.14
CA TRP A 491 -37.73 13.62 3.01
C TRP A 491 -37.17 14.47 4.16
N SER A 492 -35.97 14.14 4.65
CA SER A 492 -35.18 15.05 5.49
C SER A 492 -34.82 16.32 4.73
N LYS A 493 -34.69 17.44 5.44
CA LYS A 493 -34.34 18.76 4.88
C LYS A 493 -33.19 18.68 3.87
N GLU A 494 -33.42 19.20 2.67
CA GLU A 494 -32.47 19.19 1.55
C GLU A 494 -31.15 19.90 1.91
N PHE A 495 -30.03 19.28 1.53
CA PHE A 495 -28.70 19.90 1.53
C PHE A 495 -28.48 20.50 0.14
N ASP A 496 -28.11 21.79 0.08
CA ASP A 496 -27.84 22.51 -1.17
C ASP A 496 -26.55 21.97 -1.84
N LEU A 497 -26.75 20.99 -2.73
CA LEU A 497 -25.70 20.38 -3.55
C LEU A 497 -25.36 21.22 -4.79
N ASP A 498 -26.24 22.13 -5.19
CA ASP A 498 -26.10 22.94 -6.40
C ASP A 498 -24.96 23.96 -6.24
N SER A 499 -24.77 24.48 -5.02
CA SER A 499 -23.63 25.35 -4.71
C SER A 499 -22.28 24.63 -4.80
N LEU A 500 -22.21 23.34 -4.43
CA LEU A 500 -20.97 22.56 -4.35
C LEU A 500 -20.50 22.04 -5.71
N PHE A 501 -21.43 21.65 -6.58
CA PHE A 501 -21.12 21.11 -7.91
C PHE A 501 -21.17 22.17 -9.02
N GLY A 502 -21.89 23.29 -8.83
CA GLY A 502 -22.02 24.34 -9.84
C GLY A 502 -20.68 24.97 -10.27
N THR A 503 -19.71 25.07 -9.36
CA THR A 503 -18.36 25.58 -9.68
C THR A 503 -17.49 24.59 -10.46
N LEU A 504 -17.72 23.28 -10.27
CA LEU A 504 -17.00 22.24 -10.99
C LEU A 504 -17.64 21.98 -12.37
N ASP A 505 -18.97 21.94 -12.42
CA ASP A 505 -19.73 21.76 -13.66
C ASP A 505 -19.64 22.99 -14.56
N SER A 506 -19.56 24.22 -14.03
CA SER A 506 -19.27 25.41 -14.87
C SER A 506 -17.85 25.36 -15.45
N ALA A 507 -16.89 24.83 -14.70
CA ALA A 507 -15.52 24.63 -15.19
C ALA A 507 -15.44 23.51 -16.26
N ILE A 508 -16.35 22.54 -16.22
CA ILE A 508 -16.49 21.46 -17.22
C ILE A 508 -17.25 21.95 -18.46
N HIS A 509 -18.33 22.70 -18.31
CA HIS A 509 -19.16 23.20 -19.44
C HIS A 509 -18.52 24.36 -20.22
N SER A 510 -17.89 25.32 -19.54
CA SER A 510 -17.12 26.39 -20.23
C SER A 510 -15.94 25.85 -21.06
N ALA A 511 -15.50 24.64 -20.75
CA ALA A 511 -14.46 23.94 -21.49
C ALA A 511 -14.98 23.18 -22.72
N ALA A 512 -16.29 22.97 -22.85
CA ALA A 512 -16.95 22.31 -23.99
C ALA A 512 -17.45 23.32 -25.04
N GLU A 513 -17.88 24.52 -24.64
CA GLU A 513 -18.36 25.56 -25.59
C GLU A 513 -17.24 26.16 -26.44
N ASN A 514 -16.00 26.16 -25.96
CA ASN A 514 -14.84 26.67 -26.70
C ASN A 514 -14.34 25.71 -27.80
N ASP A 515 -14.77 24.45 -27.81
CA ASP A 515 -14.42 23.49 -28.87
C ASP A 515 -15.35 23.60 -30.11
N VAL A 516 -16.45 24.37 -30.02
CA VAL A 516 -17.38 24.57 -31.15
C VAL A 516 -17.06 25.84 -31.95
N GLN A 517 -16.32 26.80 -31.39
CA GLN A 517 -16.00 28.07 -32.05
C GLN A 517 -14.64 28.11 -32.78
N MET A 518 -13.90 27.00 -32.81
CA MET A 518 -12.54 26.94 -33.39
C MET A 518 -12.35 25.87 -34.48
N ASN A 519 -13.44 25.38 -35.09
CA ASN A 519 -13.37 24.60 -36.33
C ASN A 519 -13.86 25.40 -37.54
#